data_AF-A0A256ZSN0-F1
#
_entry.id   AF-A0A256ZSN0-F1
#
_cell.length_a   1.000
_cell.length_b   1.000
_cell.length_c   1.000
_cell.angle_alpha   90.00
_cell.angle_beta   90.00
_cell.angle_gamma   90.00
#
_symmetry.space_group_name_H-M   'P 1'
#
loop_
_entity.id
_entity.type
_entity.pdbx_description
1 polymer ?
#
loop_
_entity_poly.entity_id
_entity_poly.type
_entity_poly.pdbx_seq_one_letter_code
_entity_poly.pdbx_strand_id
1 'polypeptide(L)'
;MKILNKSFYYKGLKIGFKGSLLKIDVLEDEKIREKCKICENYGKNYSCPPYAPTTKFFKKKYKKIFAYIFHMKNGNVDKWEALARLVFEYGKKLEKVLDGECLIAGNCKACVRCSLETGKPCIHPRKKRYSFTGVGLSSEKLSKILNHKIVWNKKYLSVVGGCFTNKEKVNFKEIFDIFEFIFKNEAKFFKN
;
A
#
# COMPACT_ATOMS: atom_id res chain seq x y z
N MET A 1 1.90 -12.42 17.58
CA MET A 1 1.55 -11.46 16.50
C MET A 1 0.16 -11.82 15.98
N LYS A 2 -0.80 -10.88 15.96
CA LYS A 2 -2.17 -11.15 15.48
C LYS A 2 -2.28 -10.85 13.99
N ILE A 3 -2.85 -11.77 13.23
CA ILE A 3 -3.13 -11.60 11.80
C ILE A 3 -4.64 -11.46 11.63
N LEU A 4 -5.07 -10.34 11.04
CA LEU A 4 -6.41 -10.20 10.49
C LEU A 4 -6.46 -10.96 9.18
N ASN A 5 -7.40 -11.88 9.05
CA ASN A 5 -7.65 -12.64 7.84
C ASN A 5 -9.16 -12.70 7.62
N LYS A 6 -9.64 -11.97 6.63
CA LYS A 6 -11.07 -11.84 6.32
C LYS A 6 -11.28 -11.86 4.82
N SER A 7 -12.49 -12.17 4.41
CA SER A 7 -12.90 -12.08 3.01
C SER A 7 -14.38 -11.75 2.90
N PHE A 8 -14.77 -11.10 1.81
CA PHE A 8 -16.17 -10.88 1.44
C PHE A 8 -16.35 -11.08 -0.07
N TYR A 9 -17.59 -11.23 -0.49
CA TYR A 9 -17.96 -11.27 -1.90
C TYR A 9 -18.46 -9.91 -2.38
N TYR A 10 -18.06 -9.52 -3.58
CA TYR A 10 -18.57 -8.35 -4.27
C TYR A 10 -18.72 -8.66 -5.76
N LYS A 11 -19.96 -8.59 -6.28
CA LYS A 11 -20.29 -8.90 -7.68
C LYS A 11 -19.67 -10.22 -8.19
N GLY A 12 -19.82 -11.29 -7.40
CA GLY A 12 -19.29 -12.61 -7.72
C GLY A 12 -17.78 -12.79 -7.51
N LEU A 13 -17.03 -11.73 -7.17
CA LEU A 13 -15.60 -11.80 -6.87
C LEU A 13 -15.38 -12.01 -5.37
N LYS A 14 -14.57 -13.02 -5.02
CA LYS A 14 -14.08 -13.19 -3.65
C LYS A 14 -12.89 -12.27 -3.40
N ILE A 15 -13.07 -11.33 -2.49
CA ILE A 15 -12.05 -10.37 -2.07
C ILE A 15 -11.51 -10.81 -0.72
N GLY A 16 -10.20 -11.07 -0.64
CA GLY A 16 -9.51 -11.39 0.60
C GLY A 16 -8.69 -10.22 1.10
N PHE A 17 -8.59 -10.11 2.43
CA PHE A 17 -7.80 -9.12 3.13
C PHE A 17 -7.03 -9.80 4.26
N LYS A 18 -5.72 -9.64 4.24
CA LYS A 18 -4.83 -10.07 5.32
C LYS A 18 -4.01 -8.90 5.80
N GLY A 19 -3.85 -8.74 7.10
CA GLY A 19 -3.03 -7.66 7.64
C GLY A 19 -2.57 -7.90 9.06
N SER A 20 -1.49 -7.25 9.45
CA SER A 20 -0.95 -7.33 10.80
C SER A 20 -0.27 -6.02 11.19
N LEU A 21 -0.31 -5.72 12.49
CA LEU A 21 0.49 -4.65 13.08
C LEU A 21 1.87 -5.22 13.42
N LEU A 22 2.89 -4.70 12.74
CA LEU A 22 4.27 -5.16 12.81
C LEU A 22 5.15 -4.08 13.44
N LYS A 23 6.24 -4.48 14.11
CA LYS A 23 7.30 -3.55 14.51
C LYS A 23 7.95 -2.94 13.26
N ILE A 24 8.43 -1.70 13.36
CA ILE A 24 9.02 -0.99 12.21
C ILE A 24 10.27 -1.68 11.64
N ASP A 25 10.91 -2.56 12.43
CA ASP A 25 12.04 -3.39 12.00
C ASP A 25 11.70 -4.39 10.89
N VAL A 26 10.42 -4.55 10.57
CA VAL A 26 10.01 -5.29 9.36
C VAL A 26 10.57 -4.65 8.09
N LEU A 27 10.73 -3.32 8.07
CA LEU A 27 11.36 -2.62 6.96
C LEU A 27 12.81 -3.07 6.83
N GLU A 28 13.18 -3.49 5.63
CA GLU A 28 14.51 -4.00 5.32
C GLU A 28 15.44 -2.87 4.86
N ASP A 29 16.73 -3.16 4.85
CA ASP A 29 17.79 -2.21 4.49
C ASP A 29 17.58 -1.59 3.08
N GLU A 30 18.48 -0.69 2.68
CA GLU A 30 18.35 0.01 1.40
C GLU A 30 18.36 -0.92 0.17
N LYS A 31 18.66 -2.22 0.29
CA LYS A 31 18.62 -3.17 -0.85
C LYS A 31 17.23 -3.31 -1.46
N ILE A 32 16.16 -3.18 -0.68
CA ILE A 32 14.79 -3.17 -1.24
C ILE A 32 14.56 -1.91 -2.08
N ARG A 33 15.13 -0.77 -1.67
CA ARG A 33 15.09 0.48 -2.45
C ARG A 33 15.92 0.36 -3.73
N GLU A 34 17.05 -0.36 -3.68
CA GLU A 34 17.88 -0.64 -4.86
C GLU A 34 17.11 -1.44 -5.93
N LYS A 35 16.29 -2.41 -5.53
CA LYS A 35 15.38 -3.11 -6.46
C LYS A 35 14.40 -2.16 -7.17
N CYS A 36 14.19 -0.94 -6.70
CA CYS A 36 13.34 0.03 -7.41
C CYS A 36 14.01 0.61 -8.66
N LYS A 37 15.34 0.52 -8.83
CA LYS A 37 16.07 1.11 -9.96
C LYS A 37 15.66 0.53 -11.33
N ILE A 38 15.18 -0.70 -11.35
CA ILE A 38 14.68 -1.36 -12.57
C ILE A 38 13.24 -0.93 -12.95
N CYS A 39 12.56 -0.17 -12.09
CA CYS A 39 11.20 0.29 -12.36
C CYS A 39 11.22 1.54 -13.24
N GLU A 40 10.37 1.57 -14.26
CA GLU A 40 10.18 2.72 -15.15
C GLU A 40 9.83 4.05 -14.45
N ASN A 41 9.30 3.97 -13.22
CA ASN A 41 8.88 5.12 -12.40
C ASN A 41 9.99 5.62 -11.46
N TYR A 42 11.16 4.96 -11.43
CA TYR A 42 12.30 5.37 -10.61
C TYR A 42 12.77 6.77 -11.03
N GLY A 43 13.01 7.66 -10.06
CA GLY A 43 13.46 9.02 -10.33
C GLY A 43 12.44 9.95 -11.00
N LYS A 44 11.21 9.51 -11.26
CA LYS A 44 10.19 10.31 -11.96
C LYS A 44 9.15 10.98 -11.06
N ASN A 45 9.16 10.70 -9.76
CA ASN A 45 8.20 11.29 -8.82
C ASN A 45 8.71 11.32 -7.37
N TYR A 46 8.06 12.14 -6.54
CA TYR A 46 8.38 12.29 -5.10
C TYR A 46 7.92 11.12 -4.20
N SER A 47 7.27 10.11 -4.76
CA SER A 47 6.78 8.92 -4.04
C SER A 47 7.76 7.75 -4.09
N CYS A 48 8.70 7.78 -5.02
CA CYS A 48 9.69 6.74 -5.25
C CYS A 48 11.10 7.26 -4.99
N PRO A 49 12.07 6.37 -4.73
CA PRO A 49 13.49 6.74 -4.71
C PRO A 49 13.94 7.39 -6.04
N PRO A 50 14.97 8.25 -6.01
CA PRO A 50 15.72 8.68 -4.82
C PRO A 50 15.01 9.78 -4.01
N TYR A 51 13.91 10.35 -4.50
CA TYR A 51 13.25 11.52 -3.90
C TYR A 51 12.35 11.20 -2.71
N ALA A 52 11.94 9.93 -2.54
CA ALA A 52 11.27 9.47 -1.34
C ALA A 52 12.26 9.36 -0.16
N PRO A 53 11.84 9.71 1.08
CA PRO A 53 12.68 9.54 2.26
C PRO A 53 13.19 8.10 2.43
N THR A 54 14.34 7.95 3.07
CA THR A 54 15.00 6.64 3.24
C THR A 54 14.28 5.76 4.26
N THR A 55 14.56 4.46 4.24
CA THR A 55 14.07 3.54 5.27
C THR A 55 14.48 4.01 6.67
N LYS A 56 15.69 4.54 6.83
CA LYS A 56 16.21 5.08 8.10
C LYS A 56 15.36 6.24 8.61
N PHE A 57 14.89 7.12 7.72
CA PHE A 57 13.99 8.20 8.09
C PHE A 57 12.68 7.66 8.70
N PHE A 58 12.04 6.69 8.05
CA PHE A 58 10.79 6.12 8.57
C PHE A 58 10.98 5.31 9.86
N LYS A 59 12.08 4.57 10.00
CA LYS A 59 12.44 3.86 11.26
C LYS A 59 12.64 4.79 12.44
N LYS A 60 13.12 6.02 12.21
CA LYS A 60 13.24 7.05 13.27
C LYS A 60 11.89 7.68 13.62
N LYS A 61 11.00 7.84 12.64
CA LYS A 61 9.72 8.54 12.80
C LYS A 61 8.61 7.67 13.39
N TYR A 62 8.62 6.37 13.10
CA TYR A 62 7.53 5.45 13.44
C TYR A 62 8.01 4.20 14.17
N LYS A 63 7.22 3.72 15.12
CA LYS A 63 7.49 2.49 15.89
C LYS A 63 6.92 1.23 15.24
N LYS A 64 5.82 1.38 14.47
CA LYS A 64 5.08 0.25 13.89
C LYS A 64 4.57 0.56 12.48
N ILE A 65 4.18 -0.50 11.78
CA ILE A 65 3.45 -0.44 10.51
C ILE A 65 2.30 -1.44 10.55
N PHE A 66 1.10 -1.00 10.20
CA PHE A 66 0.04 -1.93 9.82
C PHE A 66 0.24 -2.30 8.35
N ALA A 67 0.83 -3.47 8.10
CA ALA A 67 1.08 -3.97 6.76
C ALA A 67 -0.02 -4.95 6.33
N TYR A 68 -0.48 -4.83 5.08
CA TYR A 68 -1.60 -5.63 4.60
C TYR A 68 -1.42 -6.06 3.14
N ILE A 69 -2.07 -7.16 2.81
CA ILE A 69 -2.28 -7.68 1.47
C ILE A 69 -3.79 -7.77 1.28
N PHE A 70 -4.30 -7.18 0.21
CA PHE A 70 -5.58 -7.63 -0.33
C PHE A 70 -5.35 -8.46 -1.58
N HIS A 71 -6.26 -9.39 -1.86
CA HIS A 71 -6.15 -10.24 -3.02
C HIS A 71 -7.51 -10.60 -3.59
N MET A 72 -7.55 -10.89 -4.89
CA MET A 72 -8.75 -11.39 -5.56
C MET A 72 -8.37 -12.39 -6.65
N LYS A 73 -9.31 -13.31 -6.91
CA LYS A 73 -9.24 -14.22 -8.06
C LYS A 73 -10.14 -13.64 -9.16
N ASN A 74 -9.55 -13.22 -10.27
CA ASN A 74 -10.29 -12.78 -11.44
C ASN A 74 -9.42 -12.98 -12.70
N GLY A 75 -9.99 -13.57 -13.76
CA GLY A 75 -9.29 -14.04 -14.96
C GLY A 75 -8.95 -12.99 -16.02
N ASN A 76 -9.24 -11.71 -15.76
CA ASN A 76 -8.98 -10.61 -16.70
C ASN A 76 -8.50 -9.38 -15.90
N VAL A 77 -7.19 -9.13 -15.91
CA VAL A 77 -6.56 -8.05 -15.14
C VAL A 77 -6.16 -6.91 -16.09
N ASP A 78 -7.11 -6.01 -16.36
CA ASP A 78 -6.88 -4.62 -16.80
C ASP A 78 -7.30 -3.62 -15.72
N LYS A 79 -7.26 -4.05 -14.44
CA LYS A 79 -7.76 -3.26 -13.30
C LYS A 79 -6.66 -2.80 -12.34
N TRP A 80 -5.39 -2.87 -12.72
CA TRP A 80 -4.28 -2.44 -11.85
C TRP A 80 -4.43 -1.00 -11.37
N GLU A 81 -4.83 -0.08 -12.25
CA GLU A 81 -5.07 1.31 -11.86
C GLU A 81 -6.22 1.46 -10.86
N ALA A 82 -7.32 0.73 -11.08
CA ALA A 82 -8.45 0.71 -10.15
C ALA A 82 -8.03 0.23 -8.75
N LEU A 83 -7.11 -0.73 -8.70
CA LEU A 83 -6.58 -1.26 -7.45
C LEU A 83 -5.59 -0.34 -6.77
N ALA A 84 -4.68 0.28 -7.53
CA ALA A 84 -3.80 1.30 -6.99
C ALA A 84 -4.61 2.47 -6.41
N ARG A 85 -5.70 2.87 -7.09
CA ARG A 85 -6.65 3.86 -6.57
C ARG A 85 -7.37 3.39 -5.31
N LEU A 86 -7.79 2.12 -5.25
CA LEU A 86 -8.40 1.54 -4.05
C LEU A 86 -7.44 1.58 -2.84
N VAL A 87 -6.18 1.16 -3.02
CA VAL A 87 -5.15 1.29 -1.97
C VAL A 87 -4.99 2.74 -1.54
N PHE A 88 -4.95 3.65 -2.51
CA PHE A 88 -4.79 5.08 -2.24
C PHE A 88 -5.93 5.64 -1.38
N GLU A 89 -7.18 5.35 -1.73
CA GLU A 89 -8.37 5.79 -1.00
C GLU A 89 -8.49 5.11 0.36
N TYR A 90 -8.18 3.82 0.44
CA TYR A 90 -8.09 3.11 1.71
C TYR A 90 -7.03 3.72 2.63
N GLY A 91 -5.86 4.03 2.09
CA GLY A 91 -4.79 4.74 2.80
C GLY A 91 -5.26 6.06 3.40
N LYS A 92 -6.01 6.89 2.65
CA LYS A 92 -6.53 8.17 3.16
C LYS A 92 -7.40 8.03 4.41
N LYS A 93 -8.24 7.00 4.46
CA LYS A 93 -9.10 6.75 5.64
C LYS A 93 -8.30 6.14 6.78
N LEU A 94 -7.41 5.20 6.44
CA LEU A 94 -6.59 4.50 7.41
C LEU A 94 -5.59 5.42 8.12
N GLU A 95 -5.05 6.45 7.45
CA GLU A 95 -4.20 7.49 8.06
C GLU A 95 -4.88 8.17 9.25
N LYS A 96 -6.19 8.45 9.15
CA LYS A 96 -6.94 9.08 10.24
C LYS A 96 -7.11 8.13 11.44
N VAL A 97 -7.40 6.86 11.17
CA VAL A 97 -7.58 5.84 12.21
C VAL A 97 -6.26 5.53 12.92
N LEU A 98 -5.17 5.50 12.16
CA LEU A 98 -3.87 5.10 12.67
C LEU A 98 -2.98 6.26 13.13
N ASP A 99 -3.38 7.50 12.86
CA ASP A 99 -2.56 8.69 13.08
C ASP A 99 -1.16 8.51 12.51
N GLY A 100 -1.09 8.40 11.17
CA GLY A 100 0.13 7.99 10.50
C GLY A 100 0.16 8.25 9.01
N GLU A 101 1.10 7.61 8.32
CA GLU A 101 1.35 7.79 6.89
C GLU A 101 1.18 6.47 6.14
N CYS A 102 0.25 6.44 5.19
CA CYS A 102 -0.03 5.23 4.43
C CYS A 102 0.76 5.18 3.11
N LEU A 103 1.13 3.95 2.76
CA LEU A 103 1.92 3.57 1.59
C LEU A 103 1.00 3.13 0.45
N ILE A 104 1.54 3.14 -0.77
CA ILE A 104 0.86 2.67 -1.98
C ILE A 104 1.68 1.58 -2.68
N ALA A 105 1.00 0.74 -3.46
CA ALA A 105 1.62 -0.11 -4.46
C ALA A 105 1.90 0.68 -5.75
N GLY A 106 3.17 0.77 -6.15
CA GLY A 106 3.59 1.54 -7.32
C GLY A 106 3.83 3.02 -6.98
N ASN A 107 3.42 3.92 -7.87
CA ASN A 107 3.64 5.36 -7.73
C ASN A 107 2.39 6.11 -7.22
N CYS A 108 2.63 7.28 -6.61
CA CYS A 108 1.57 8.17 -6.15
C CYS A 108 0.59 8.55 -7.27
N LYS A 109 -0.71 8.58 -6.93
CA LYS A 109 -1.82 8.88 -7.85
C LYS A 109 -2.48 10.24 -7.57
N ALA A 110 -1.81 11.12 -6.82
CA ALA A 110 -2.37 12.41 -6.42
C ALA A 110 -2.43 13.44 -7.56
N CYS A 111 -1.65 13.27 -8.63
CA CYS A 111 -1.59 14.16 -9.77
C CYS A 111 -1.44 13.35 -11.07
N VAL A 112 -1.87 13.91 -12.19
CA VAL A 112 -1.69 13.30 -13.52
C VAL A 112 -0.23 13.40 -13.96
N ARG A 113 0.41 14.56 -13.73
CA ARG A 113 1.81 14.84 -14.07
C ARG A 113 2.55 15.31 -12.82
N CYS A 114 3.74 14.76 -12.57
CA CYS A 114 4.47 15.09 -11.34
C CYS A 114 5.23 16.41 -11.51
N SER A 115 5.13 17.31 -10.53
CA SER A 115 5.83 18.60 -10.55
C SER A 115 7.37 18.47 -10.55
N LEU A 116 7.88 17.31 -10.12
CA LEU A 116 9.30 16.95 -10.19
C LEU A 116 9.85 17.03 -11.62
N GLU A 117 9.05 16.69 -12.63
CA GLU A 117 9.46 16.78 -14.04
C GLU A 117 9.86 18.20 -14.46
N THR A 118 9.37 19.21 -13.73
CA THR A 118 9.67 20.63 -13.94
C THR A 118 10.55 21.20 -12.82
N GLY A 119 11.15 20.35 -11.98
CA GLY A 119 11.97 20.77 -10.83
C GLY A 119 11.20 21.45 -9.70
N LYS A 120 9.85 21.40 -9.69
CA LYS A 120 9.01 22.13 -8.73
C LYS A 120 8.58 21.25 -7.55
N PRO A 121 8.48 21.81 -6.33
CA PRO A 121 7.98 21.10 -5.14
C PRO A 121 6.63 20.43 -5.39
N CYS A 122 6.37 19.32 -4.67
CA CYS A 122 5.10 18.61 -4.77
C CYS A 122 3.91 19.53 -4.49
N ILE A 123 2.97 19.63 -5.43
CA ILE A 123 1.74 20.41 -5.28
C ILE A 123 0.70 19.77 -4.34
N HIS A 124 0.93 18.51 -3.93
CA HIS A 124 0.03 17.75 -3.05
C HIS A 124 0.78 17.07 -1.90
N PRO A 125 1.57 17.81 -1.10
CA PRO A 125 2.50 17.20 -0.13
C PRO A 125 1.78 16.35 0.93
N ARG A 126 0.59 16.79 1.36
CA ARG A 126 -0.25 16.06 2.33
C ARG A 126 -1.03 14.88 1.75
N LYS A 127 -1.21 14.80 0.42
CA LYS A 127 -1.90 13.67 -0.24
C LYS A 127 -0.92 12.66 -0.85
N LYS A 128 0.36 13.02 -0.91
CA LYS A 128 1.43 12.16 -1.43
C LYS A 128 1.54 10.91 -0.57
N ARG A 129 1.65 9.76 -1.23
CA ARG A 129 1.89 8.46 -0.59
C ARG A 129 3.10 7.82 -1.22
N TYR A 130 3.95 7.22 -0.41
CA TYR A 130 5.19 6.61 -0.87
C TYR A 130 4.97 5.16 -1.29
N SER A 131 5.77 4.69 -2.25
CA SER A 131 5.79 3.29 -2.63
C SER A 131 6.22 2.44 -1.44
N PHE A 132 5.53 1.31 -1.18
CA PHE A 132 5.93 0.42 -0.09
C PHE A 132 7.35 -0.14 -0.28
N THR A 133 7.75 -0.48 -1.51
CA THR A 133 9.14 -0.89 -1.80
C THR A 133 10.11 0.28 -1.69
N GLY A 134 9.67 1.48 -2.07
CA GLY A 134 10.47 2.71 -2.01
C GLY A 134 10.87 3.12 -0.59
N VAL A 135 10.15 2.64 0.42
CA VAL A 135 10.41 2.87 1.85
C VAL A 135 10.97 1.64 2.58
N GLY A 136 11.27 0.56 1.85
CA GLY A 136 11.93 -0.64 2.38
C GLY A 136 11.01 -1.77 2.84
N LEU A 137 9.70 -1.74 2.55
CA LEU A 137 8.83 -2.89 2.82
C LEU A 137 8.95 -3.94 1.71
N SER A 138 9.34 -5.16 2.09
CA SER A 138 9.52 -6.29 1.17
C SER A 138 8.24 -7.11 0.99
N SER A 139 7.82 -7.33 -0.26
CA SER A 139 6.69 -8.19 -0.58
C SER A 139 6.97 -9.65 -0.20
N GLU A 140 8.18 -10.16 -0.46
CA GLU A 140 8.60 -11.52 -0.12
C GLU A 140 8.52 -11.78 1.39
N LYS A 141 9.03 -10.84 2.20
CA LYS A 141 8.96 -10.93 3.66
C LYS A 141 7.52 -10.86 4.15
N LEU A 142 6.74 -9.92 3.62
CA LEU A 142 5.33 -9.78 4.00
C LEU A 142 4.51 -11.01 3.62
N SER A 143 4.80 -11.63 2.47
CA SER A 143 4.19 -12.88 2.03
C SER A 143 4.37 -14.00 3.05
N LYS A 144 5.59 -14.15 3.59
CA LYS A 144 5.90 -15.13 4.64
C LYS A 144 5.17 -14.80 5.95
N ILE A 145 5.23 -13.54 6.40
CA ILE A 145 4.61 -13.06 7.64
C ILE A 145 3.09 -13.27 7.65
N LEU A 146 2.41 -12.95 6.54
CA LEU A 146 0.95 -13.05 6.43
C LEU A 146 0.47 -14.43 5.96
N ASN A 147 1.40 -15.39 5.78
CA ASN A 147 1.14 -16.70 5.21
C ASN A 147 0.24 -16.61 3.96
N HIS A 148 0.69 -15.81 2.98
CA HIS A 148 -0.04 -15.55 1.76
C HIS A 148 0.92 -15.35 0.59
N LYS A 149 0.85 -16.24 -0.40
CA LYS A 149 1.63 -16.13 -1.62
C LYS A 149 1.16 -14.91 -2.42
N ILE A 150 2.01 -13.90 -2.54
CA ILE A 150 1.75 -12.74 -3.40
C ILE A 150 1.96 -13.20 -4.84
N VAL A 151 0.90 -13.14 -5.63
CA VAL A 151 0.91 -13.52 -7.05
C VAL A 151 0.38 -12.35 -7.87
N TRP A 152 1.08 -12.05 -8.96
CA TRP A 152 0.70 -11.07 -9.97
C TRP A 152 0.62 -11.77 -11.33
N ASN A 153 -0.57 -12.25 -11.68
CA ASN A 153 -0.83 -12.79 -13.01
C ASN A 153 -2.28 -12.52 -13.43
N LYS A 154 -2.65 -12.89 -14.66
CA LYS A 154 -4.00 -12.66 -15.21
C LYS A 154 -5.14 -13.29 -14.40
N LYS A 155 -4.87 -14.27 -13.52
CA LYS A 155 -5.88 -14.99 -12.73
C LYS A 155 -5.93 -14.57 -11.26
N TYR A 156 -4.79 -14.12 -10.73
CA TYR A 156 -4.60 -13.80 -9.33
C TYR A 156 -3.88 -12.48 -9.18
N LEU A 157 -4.49 -11.61 -8.38
CA LEU A 157 -3.98 -10.28 -8.15
C LEU A 157 -3.88 -10.02 -6.67
N SER A 158 -2.66 -9.73 -6.24
CA SER A 158 -2.31 -9.38 -4.87
C SER A 158 -1.82 -7.95 -4.85
N VAL A 159 -2.24 -7.16 -3.86
CA VAL A 159 -1.77 -5.80 -3.70
C VAL A 159 -1.29 -5.61 -2.28
N VAL A 160 -0.08 -5.07 -2.18
CA VAL A 160 0.59 -4.79 -0.91
C VAL A 160 0.37 -3.33 -0.56
N GLY A 161 0.01 -3.08 0.68
CA GLY A 161 -0.02 -1.75 1.27
C GLY A 161 0.49 -1.77 2.69
N GLY A 162 0.61 -0.58 3.26
CA GLY A 162 0.98 -0.45 4.66
C GLY A 162 0.63 0.94 5.18
N CYS A 163 0.58 1.09 6.49
CA CYS A 163 0.42 2.38 7.11
C CYS A 163 1.28 2.46 8.36
N PHE A 164 2.21 3.41 8.37
CA PHE A 164 3.02 3.67 9.54
C PHE A 164 2.16 4.20 10.67
N THR A 165 2.54 3.90 11.90
CA THR A 165 1.83 4.37 13.09
C THR A 165 2.71 4.26 14.33
N ASN A 166 2.42 5.10 15.32
CA ASN A 166 2.98 5.00 16.66
C ASN A 166 2.01 4.37 17.67
N LYS A 167 0.80 3.97 17.25
CA LYS A 167 -0.16 3.29 18.11
C LYS A 167 0.35 1.93 18.56
N GLU A 168 0.13 1.62 19.83
CA GLU A 168 0.56 0.34 20.40
C GLU A 168 -0.30 -0.83 19.91
N LYS A 169 -1.59 -0.60 19.74
CA LYS A 169 -2.59 -1.58 19.29
C LYS A 169 -3.45 -0.94 18.21
N VAL A 170 -4.11 -1.78 17.43
CA VAL A 170 -5.06 -1.36 16.39
C VAL A 170 -6.35 -2.14 16.52
N ASN A 171 -7.47 -1.50 16.15
CA ASN A 171 -8.76 -2.17 16.06
C ASN A 171 -8.87 -2.85 14.68
N PHE A 172 -8.62 -4.15 14.65
CA PHE A 172 -8.69 -4.93 13.41
C PHE A 172 -10.10 -4.97 12.79
N LYS A 173 -11.16 -4.85 13.60
CA LYS A 173 -12.53 -4.81 13.07
C LYS A 173 -12.75 -3.51 12.31
N GLU A 174 -12.47 -2.38 12.94
CA GLU A 174 -12.57 -1.05 12.32
C GLU A 174 -11.74 -0.94 11.03
N ILE A 175 -10.49 -1.39 11.06
CA ILE A 175 -9.59 -1.42 9.89
C ILE A 175 -10.21 -2.19 8.71
N PHE A 176 -10.85 -3.33 8.99
CA PHE A 176 -11.48 -4.16 7.97
C PHE A 176 -12.81 -3.56 7.50
N ASP A 177 -13.63 -3.03 8.40
CA ASP A 177 -14.91 -2.39 8.08
C ASP A 177 -14.70 -1.20 7.12
N ILE A 178 -13.64 -0.41 7.32
CA ILE A 178 -13.24 0.67 6.39
C ILE A 178 -12.87 0.11 5.02
N PHE A 179 -12.10 -0.98 4.97
CA PHE A 179 -11.71 -1.61 3.72
C PHE A 179 -12.94 -2.11 2.94
N GLU A 180 -13.82 -2.84 3.62
CA GLU A 180 -15.06 -3.36 3.03
C GLU A 180 -15.98 -2.23 2.57
N PHE A 181 -16.12 -1.16 3.37
CA PHE A 181 -16.93 0.00 3.01
C PHE A 181 -16.43 0.69 1.73
N ILE A 182 -15.12 0.97 1.63
CA ILE A 182 -14.54 1.61 0.43
C ILE A 182 -14.71 0.70 -0.78
N PHE A 183 -14.45 -0.60 -0.61
CA PHE A 183 -14.58 -1.55 -1.72
C PHE A 183 -16.01 -1.61 -2.25
N LYS A 184 -17.02 -1.66 -1.38
CA LYS A 184 -18.43 -1.77 -1.77
C LYS A 184 -19.03 -0.47 -2.30
N ASN A 185 -18.63 0.69 -1.76
CA ASN A 185 -19.32 1.96 -2.03
C ASN A 185 -18.51 2.93 -2.91
N GLU A 186 -17.19 2.92 -2.79
CA GLU A 186 -16.31 3.92 -3.41
C GLU A 186 -15.50 3.35 -4.58
N ALA A 187 -15.39 2.03 -4.70
CA ALA A 187 -14.73 1.36 -5.81
C ALA A 187 -15.61 1.35 -7.09
N LYS A 188 -16.07 2.54 -7.50
CA LYS A 188 -16.75 2.80 -8.78
C LYS A 188 -15.91 2.34 -9.98
N PHE A 189 -14.60 2.16 -9.80
CA PHE A 189 -13.63 1.69 -10.80
C PHE A 189 -13.75 0.19 -11.16
N PHE A 190 -14.53 -0.60 -10.42
CA PHE A 190 -14.91 -1.96 -10.84
C PHE A 190 -16.25 -2.02 -11.58
N LYS A 191 -16.88 -0.87 -11.86
CA LYS A 191 -18.01 -0.83 -12.79
C LYS A 191 -17.48 -1.19 -14.18
N ASN A 192 -18.30 -1.96 -14.90
CA ASN A 192 -18.01 -2.40 -16.27
C ASN A 192 -17.74 -1.18 -17.16
#